data_AF-C8PHR1-F1
#
_entry.id   AF-C8PHR1-F1
#
_cell.length_a   1.000
_cell.length_b   1.000
_cell.length_c   1.000
_cell.angle_alpha   90.00
_cell.angle_beta   90.00
_cell.angle_gamma   90.00
#
_symmetry.space_group_name_H-M   'P 1'
#
loop_
_entity.id
_entity.type
_entity.pdbx_description
1 polymer ?
#
loop_
_entity_poly.entity_id
_entity_poly.type
_entity_poly.pdbx_seq_one_letter_code
_entity_poly.pdbx_strand_id
1 'polypeptide(L)'
;MKIAFAKISASPVPFEISRDGLKLSGNLKRKDSKFIECKGEIKGKIPYICDRCGKEFDLDINESVNLLLSEGVFNDERHESLDVMEFFGAEVDLDEILRSETEAFKSDYFYCEECKN
;
A
#
# COMPACT_ATOMS: atom_id res chain seq x y z
N MET A 1 4.01 4.14 10.60
CA MET A 1 4.52 5.50 10.88
C MET A 1 3.36 6.42 10.55
N LYS A 2 3.06 7.39 11.41
CA LYS A 2 1.91 8.28 11.20
C LYS A 2 2.37 9.67 10.76
N ILE A 3 1.70 10.23 9.76
CA ILE A 3 1.96 11.58 9.25
C ILE A 3 0.63 12.34 9.25
N ALA A 4 0.56 13.42 10.03
CA ALA A 4 -0.62 14.27 10.05
C ALA A 4 -0.94 14.82 8.65
N PHE A 5 -2.21 14.75 8.22
CA PHE A 5 -2.65 15.27 6.93
C PHE A 5 -2.23 16.74 6.75
N ALA A 6 -2.32 17.54 7.81
CA ALA A 6 -1.93 18.96 7.83
C ALA A 6 -0.45 19.22 7.50
N LYS A 7 0.44 18.23 7.65
CA LYS A 7 1.88 18.36 7.35
C LYS A 7 2.21 18.06 5.89
N ILE A 8 1.27 17.47 5.14
CA ILE A 8 1.49 17.07 3.75
C ILE A 8 1.03 18.22 2.85
N SER A 9 1.96 18.77 2.09
CA SER A 9 1.75 19.92 1.21
C SER A 9 1.70 19.49 -0.26
N ALA A 10 1.53 20.45 -1.17
CA ALA A 10 1.62 20.20 -2.61
C ALA A 10 3.05 19.86 -3.08
N SER A 11 4.07 20.11 -2.26
CA SER A 11 5.41 19.60 -2.50
C SER A 11 5.49 18.12 -2.06
N PRO A 12 6.07 17.22 -2.88
CA PRO A 12 6.25 15.82 -2.51
C PRO A 12 6.99 15.67 -1.19
N VAL A 13 6.38 14.94 -0.25
CA VAL A 13 6.97 14.57 1.03
C VAL A 13 7.45 13.12 0.91
N PRO A 14 8.77 12.86 0.85
CA PRO A 14 9.28 11.51 0.76
C PRO A 14 9.05 10.76 2.07
N PHE A 15 8.82 9.46 1.97
CA PHE A 15 8.70 8.58 3.12
C PHE A 15 9.30 7.20 2.83
N GLU A 16 9.68 6.52 3.91
CA GLU A 16 10.18 5.16 3.88
C GLU A 16 9.85 4.47 5.19
N ILE A 17 9.27 3.27 5.11
CA ILE A 17 9.07 2.37 6.24
C ILE A 17 9.47 0.95 5.86
N SER A 18 9.89 0.17 6.85
CA SER A 18 10.16 -1.26 6.68
C SER A 18 9.49 -2.07 7.79
N ARG A 19 8.77 -3.13 7.40
CA ARG A 19 8.08 -4.08 8.29
C ARG A 19 8.19 -5.48 7.71
N ASP A 20 8.49 -6.47 8.56
CA ASP A 20 8.38 -7.89 8.22
C ASP A 20 9.04 -8.31 6.89
N GLY A 21 10.22 -7.75 6.59
CA GLY A 21 10.96 -8.07 5.35
C GLY A 21 10.52 -7.27 4.12
N LEU A 22 9.50 -6.42 4.26
CA LEU A 22 9.01 -5.50 3.24
C LEU A 22 9.44 -4.07 3.52
N LYS A 23 9.67 -3.32 2.45
CA LYS A 23 9.97 -1.90 2.46
C LYS A 23 8.97 -1.18 1.56
N LEU A 24 8.24 -0.23 2.15
CA LEU A 24 7.41 0.72 1.41
C LEU A 24 8.14 2.06 1.37
N SER A 25 8.40 2.56 0.16
CA SER A 25 9.01 3.87 -0.04
C SER A 25 8.34 4.64 -1.15
N GLY A 26 8.27 5.97 -1.03
CA GLY A 26 7.54 6.79 -1.98
C GLY A 26 7.43 8.24 -1.58
N ASN A 27 6.42 8.91 -2.14
CA ASN A 27 6.09 10.30 -1.82
C ASN A 27 4.59 10.47 -1.56
N LEU A 28 4.28 11.31 -0.59
CA LEU A 28 2.94 11.83 -0.35
C LEU A 28 2.85 13.25 -0.91
N LYS A 29 1.78 13.55 -1.63
CA LYS A 29 1.55 14.89 -2.19
C LYS A 29 0.10 15.28 -2.04
N ARG A 30 -0.16 16.47 -1.49
CA ARG A 30 -1.52 17.01 -1.43
C ARG A 30 -2.02 17.34 -2.84
N LYS A 31 -3.14 16.73 -3.22
CA LYS A 31 -3.82 16.98 -4.49
C LYS A 31 -4.82 18.13 -4.36
N ASP A 32 -5.57 18.15 -3.26
CA ASP A 32 -6.51 19.22 -2.92
C ASP A 32 -6.76 19.29 -1.39
N SER A 33 -7.85 19.95 -0.98
CA SER A 33 -8.19 20.10 0.43
C SER A 33 -8.53 18.78 1.14
N LYS A 34 -9.00 17.76 0.40
CA LYS A 34 -9.47 16.48 0.96
C LYS A 34 -8.54 15.32 0.66
N PHE A 35 -7.79 15.38 -0.44
CA PHE A 35 -7.04 14.23 -0.92
C PHE A 35 -5.53 14.42 -0.91
N ILE A 36 -4.86 13.33 -0.57
CA ILE A 36 -3.42 13.15 -0.70
C ILE A 36 -3.16 12.02 -1.68
N GLU A 37 -2.31 12.26 -2.65
CA GLU A 37 -1.79 11.22 -3.54
C GLU A 37 -0.62 10.52 -2.85
N CYS A 38 -0.68 9.20 -2.77
CA CYS A 38 0.40 8.33 -2.32
C CYS A 38 0.94 7.55 -3.51
N LYS A 39 2.18 7.85 -3.90
CA LYS A 39 2.91 7.14 -4.96
C LYS A 39 4.14 6.51 -4.37
N GLY A 40 4.22 5.19 -4.43
CA GLY A 40 5.32 4.44 -3.85
C GLY A 40 5.48 3.05 -4.45
N GLU A 41 6.33 2.28 -3.80
CA GLU A 41 6.68 0.93 -4.19
C GLU A 41 6.92 0.08 -2.94
N ILE A 42 6.38 -1.13 -2.93
CA ILE A 42 6.63 -2.16 -1.92
C ILE A 42 7.61 -3.16 -2.50
N LYS A 43 8.75 -3.34 -1.81
CA LYS A 43 9.78 -4.31 -2.18
C LYS A 43 10.18 -5.16 -1.00
N GLY A 44 10.37 -6.45 -1.23
CA GLY A 44 10.96 -7.33 -0.23
C GLY A 44 10.63 -8.79 -0.47
N LYS A 45 10.89 -9.60 0.55
CA LYS A 45 10.54 -11.03 0.57
C LYS A 45 9.85 -11.37 1.86
N ILE A 46 8.81 -12.19 1.78
CA ILE A 46 8.10 -12.71 2.95
C ILE A 46 7.98 -14.24 2.86
N PRO A 47 7.95 -14.95 4.00
CA PRO A 47 7.58 -16.36 4.00
C PRO A 47 6.12 -16.50 3.55
N TYR A 48 5.87 -17.42 2.62
CA TYR A 48 4.55 -17.70 2.07
C TYR A 48 4.33 -19.21 1.87
N ILE A 49 3.07 -19.63 1.80
CA ILE A 49 2.68 -21.03 1.60
C ILE A 49 2.18 -21.18 0.17
N CYS A 50 2.77 -22.10 -0.59
CA CYS A 50 2.35 -22.37 -1.96
C CYS A 50 0.88 -22.76 -2.03
N ASP A 51 0.09 -22.02 -2.82
CA ASP A 51 -1.37 -22.21 -2.92
C ASP A 51 -1.75 -23.55 -3.60
N ARG A 52 -0.79 -24.23 -4.23
CA ARG A 52 -1.00 -25.53 -4.88
C ARG A 52 -0.61 -26.73 -4.01
N CYS A 53 0.53 -26.67 -3.34
CA CYS A 53 1.10 -27.85 -2.65
C CYS A 53 1.36 -27.66 -1.15
N GLY A 54 1.14 -26.47 -0.59
CA GLY A 54 1.33 -26.19 0.83
C GLY A 54 2.79 -26.10 1.29
N LYS A 55 3.77 -26.15 0.38
CA LYS A 55 5.18 -25.94 0.72
C LYS A 55 5.46 -24.48 1.05
N GLU A 56 6.25 -24.23 2.08
CA GLU A 56 6.79 -22.92 2.38
C GLU A 56 7.83 -22.50 1.34
N PHE A 57 7.80 -21.24 0.93
CA PHE A 57 8.81 -20.60 0.09
C PHE A 57 8.85 -19.09 0.37
N ASP A 58 9.94 -18.43 -0.04
CA ASP A 58 10.02 -16.98 0.02
C ASP A 58 9.33 -16.37 -1.20
N LEU A 59 8.31 -15.56 -0.95
CA LEU A 59 7.59 -14.81 -1.96
C LEU A 59 8.24 -13.43 -2.15
N ASP A 60 8.78 -13.18 -3.34
CA ASP A 60 9.25 -11.86 -3.76
C ASP A 60 8.06 -10.93 -4.04
N ILE A 61 8.05 -9.76 -3.39
CA ILE A 61 7.08 -8.69 -3.61
C ILE A 61 7.79 -7.52 -4.28
N ASN A 62 7.20 -7.04 -5.38
CA ASN A 62 7.64 -5.85 -6.10
C ASN A 62 6.44 -5.14 -6.72
N GLU A 63 5.70 -4.41 -5.90
CA GLU A 63 4.41 -3.81 -6.27
C GLU A 63 4.45 -2.30 -6.24
N SER A 64 3.77 -1.67 -7.21
CA SER A 64 3.59 -0.22 -7.22
C SER A 64 2.36 0.17 -6.42
N VAL A 65 2.48 1.19 -5.56
CA VAL A 65 1.38 1.74 -4.76
C VAL A 65 0.96 3.08 -5.35
N ASN A 66 -0.30 3.20 -5.76
CA ASN A 66 -0.86 4.42 -6.37
C ASN A 66 -2.23 4.74 -5.78
N LEU A 67 -2.26 5.19 -4.53
CA LEU A 67 -3.50 5.40 -3.77
C LEU A 67 -3.89 6.88 -3.72
N LEU A 68 -5.20 7.12 -3.67
CA LEU A 68 -5.76 8.38 -3.20
C LEU A 68 -6.17 8.24 -1.72
N LEU A 69 -5.58 9.03 -0.84
CA LEU A 69 -5.88 9.00 0.59
C LEU A 69 -6.89 10.10 0.92
N SER A 70 -8.00 9.73 1.54
CA SER A 70 -9.05 10.66 1.96
C SER A 70 -9.02 10.87 3.48
N GLU A 71 -9.11 12.13 3.91
CA GLU A 71 -9.36 12.47 5.32
C GLU A 71 -10.87 12.46 5.59
N GLY A 72 -11.37 11.31 6.04
CA GLY A 72 -12.80 11.03 6.23
C GLY A 72 -13.43 10.25 5.07
N VAL A 73 -14.75 10.37 4.95
CA VAL A 73 -15.55 9.62 3.97
C VAL A 73 -15.33 10.14 2.55
N PHE A 74 -15.03 9.21 1.64
CA PHE A 74 -14.99 9.41 0.21
C PHE A 74 -16.34 9.09 -0.42
N ASN A 75 -17.03 10.12 -0.91
CA ASN A 75 -18.25 9.96 -1.70
C ASN A 75 -17.90 10.03 -3.19
N ASP A 76 -17.84 8.87 -3.85
CA ASP A 76 -17.66 8.79 -5.29
C ASP A 76 -18.99 8.70 -6.02
N GLU A 77 -19.73 9.81 -6.07
CA GLU A 77 -21.03 9.85 -6.78
C GLU A 77 -20.91 9.51 -8.27
N ARG A 78 -19.71 9.59 -8.84
CA ARG A 78 -19.43 9.33 -10.26
C ARG A 78 -18.64 8.05 -10.52
N HIS A 79 -18.24 7.32 -9.48
CA HIS A 79 -17.40 6.12 -9.57
C HIS A 79 -16.12 6.34 -10.41
N GLU A 80 -15.51 7.52 -10.31
CA GLU A 80 -14.34 7.90 -11.11
C GLU A 80 -13.01 7.47 -10.45
N SER A 81 -12.98 7.17 -9.15
CA SER A 81 -11.76 6.80 -8.41
C SER A 81 -11.90 5.42 -7.78
N LEU A 82 -11.13 4.46 -8.30
CA LEU A 82 -11.22 3.06 -7.89
C LEU A 82 -10.30 2.69 -6.72
N ASP A 83 -9.28 3.49 -6.44
CA ASP A 83 -8.22 3.13 -5.49
C ASP A 83 -8.04 4.22 -4.42
N VAL A 84 -9.01 4.25 -3.50
CA VAL A 84 -9.11 5.26 -2.45
C VAL A 84 -9.06 4.61 -1.07
N MET A 85 -8.19 5.11 -0.21
CA MET A 85 -8.06 4.68 1.17
C MET A 85 -8.56 5.79 2.12
N GLU A 86 -9.57 5.47 2.93
CA GLU A 86 -10.20 6.41 3.85
C GLU A 86 -9.54 6.35 5.24
N PHE A 87 -9.14 7.50 5.76
CA PHE A 87 -8.62 7.65 7.11
C PHE A 87 -9.58 8.49 7.95
N PHE A 88 -10.13 7.90 9.01
CA PHE A 88 -11.04 8.58 9.94
C PHE A 88 -10.32 9.37 11.04
N GLY A 89 -8.99 9.33 11.08
CA GLY A 89 -8.14 10.18 11.92
C GLY A 89 -7.44 11.26 11.11
N ALA A 90 -6.89 12.27 11.80
CA ALA A 90 -6.15 13.37 11.16
C ALA A 90 -4.73 12.98 10.70
N GLU A 91 -4.44 11.68 10.57
CA GLU A 91 -3.12 11.15 10.23
C GLU A 91 -3.22 10.05 9.18
N VAL A 92 -2.33 10.08 8.20
CA VAL A 92 -2.03 8.98 7.30
C VAL A 92 -1.19 7.95 8.07
N ASP A 93 -1.67 6.72 8.16
CA ASP A 93 -0.90 5.60 8.74
C ASP A 93 -0.23 4.78 7.64
N LEU A 94 1.08 4.95 7.49
CA LEU A 94 1.86 4.23 6.50
C LEU A 94 1.96 2.73 6.80
N ASP A 95 1.85 2.32 8.07
CA ASP A 95 1.85 0.89 8.41
C ASP A 95 0.58 0.21 7.89
N GLU A 96 -0.56 0.91 7.95
CA GLU A 96 -1.83 0.41 7.42
C GLU A 96 -1.83 0.35 5.89
N ILE A 97 -1.23 1.35 5.21
CA ILE A 97 -1.03 1.29 3.76
C ILE A 97 -0.22 0.05 3.38
N LEU A 98 0.97 -0.13 3.99
CA LEU A 98 1.82 -1.29 3.69
C LEU A 98 1.07 -2.61 3.93
N ARG A 99 0.33 -2.72 5.04
CA ARG A 99 -0.46 -3.91 5.34
C ARG A 99 -1.56 -4.15 4.31
N SER A 100 -2.39 -3.15 4.03
CA SER A 100 -3.51 -3.27 3.08
C SER A 100 -3.03 -3.72 1.71
N GLU A 101 -2.01 -3.05 1.17
CA GLU A 101 -1.46 -3.37 -0.15
C GLU A 101 -0.80 -4.74 -0.19
N THR A 102 -0.15 -5.16 0.92
CA THR A 102 0.42 -6.50 1.03
C THR A 102 -0.66 -7.57 1.04
N GLU A 103 -1.77 -7.36 1.75
CA GLU A 103 -2.88 -8.32 1.76
C GLU A 103 -3.64 -8.33 0.43
N ALA A 104 -3.74 -7.20 -0.26
CA ALA A 104 -4.25 -7.12 -1.63
C ALA A 104 -3.38 -7.93 -2.59
N PHE A 105 -2.04 -7.76 -2.53
CA PHE A 105 -1.11 -8.56 -3.32
C PHE A 105 -1.24 -10.06 -3.02
N LYS A 106 -1.32 -10.46 -1.74
CA LYS A 106 -1.52 -11.86 -1.33
C LYS A 106 -2.87 -12.45 -1.73
N SER A 107 -3.82 -11.64 -2.21
CA SER A 107 -5.11 -12.15 -2.69
C SER A 107 -4.99 -12.86 -4.04
N ASP A 108 -3.87 -12.68 -4.75
CA ASP A 108 -3.49 -13.48 -5.90
C ASP A 108 -2.96 -14.87 -5.49
N TYR A 109 -2.75 -15.73 -6.50
CA TYR A 109 -2.21 -17.07 -6.30
C TYR A 109 -0.71 -17.12 -6.56
N PHE A 110 0.05 -17.64 -5.61
CA PHE A 110 1.50 -17.79 -5.69
C PHE A 110 1.94 -19.25 -5.51
N TYR A 111 2.84 -19.67 -6.39
CA TYR A 111 3.32 -21.03 -6.47
C TYR A 111 4.82 -21.10 -6.25
N CYS A 112 5.26 -22.12 -5.50
CA CYS A 112 6.67 -22.47 -5.45
C CYS A 112 7.16 -22.96 -6.82
N GLU A 113 8.48 -22.98 -7.03
CA GLU A 113 9.10 -23.35 -8.31
C GLU A 113 8.63 -24.70 -8.86
N GLU A 114 8.41 -25.70 -8.00
CA GLU A 114 7.90 -27.02 -8.42
C GLU A 114 6.46 -26.99 -8.94
N CYS A 115 5.69 -25.97 -8.56
CA CYS A 115 4.28 -25.78 -8.91
C CYS A 115 4.07 -24.74 -10.01
N LYS A 116 5.13 -24.02 -10.43
CA LYS A 116 5.15 -23.17 -11.63
C LYS A 116 5.22 -24.04 -12.90
N ASN A 117 4.20 -24.88 -13.08
CA ASN A 117 3.96 -25.72 -14.25
C ASN A 117 2.59 -25.41 -14.81
#